data_AF-A0A6D0EYH0-F1
#
_entry.id   AF-A0A6D0EYH0-F1
#
_cell.length_a   1.000
_cell.length_b   1.000
_cell.length_c   1.000
_cell.angle_alpha   90.00
_cell.angle_beta   90.00
_cell.angle_gamma   90.00
#
_symmetry.space_group_name_H-M   'P 1'
#
loop_
_entity.id
_entity.type
_entity.pdbx_description
1 polymer ?
#
loop_
_entity_poly.entity_id
_entity_poly.type
_entity_poly.pdbx_seq_one_letter_code
_entity_poly.pdbx_strand_id
1 'polypeptide(L)'
;MLSLYEKIKIRLIILFLLAALSFIGLFFIINYQLVSERAVKRADSRFELIQKNVGYFFKDIERSALTLKDSLYLLKNTEEIQRAVILKMEMMPFLDSVGLVLDDNKYYLFSRRANDKIVVYHQEQVNGPLVDESGRVIFADFNPSKRPWSVASDDSNNSWNPAYNCFDRPGKKCISFTL
;
A
#
# COMPACT_ATOMS: atom_id res chain seq x y z
N MET A 1 -65.24 -10.58 45.71
CA MET A 1 -64.06 -11.27 46.30
C MET A 1 -63.66 -12.39 45.35
N LEU A 2 -62.49 -12.32 44.69
CA LEU A 2 -62.02 -13.45 43.88
C LEU A 2 -61.75 -14.67 44.77
N SER A 3 -62.12 -15.85 44.30
CA SER A 3 -61.84 -17.12 44.95
C SER A 3 -60.32 -17.30 45.15
N LEU A 4 -59.93 -17.97 46.25
CA LEU A 4 -58.52 -18.26 46.54
C LEU A 4 -57.82 -18.95 45.35
N TYR A 5 -58.56 -19.80 44.63
CA TYR A 5 -58.11 -20.49 43.43
C TYR A 5 -57.79 -19.55 42.27
N GLU A 6 -58.62 -18.54 42.01
CA GLU A 6 -58.39 -17.58 40.92
C GLU A 6 -57.18 -16.68 41.20
N LYS A 7 -56.97 -16.28 42.47
CA LYS A 7 -55.79 -15.49 42.86
C LYS A 7 -54.49 -16.27 42.63
N ILE A 8 -54.47 -17.58 42.92
CA ILE A 8 -53.31 -18.44 42.70
C ILE A 8 -53.07 -18.64 41.20
N LYS A 9 -54.13 -18.89 40.41
CA LYS A 9 -54.05 -19.05 38.95
C LYS A 9 -53.49 -17.79 38.26
N ILE A 10 -53.95 -16.60 38.66
CA ILE A 10 -53.45 -15.34 38.10
C ILE A 10 -51.97 -15.13 38.45
N ARG A 11 -51.55 -15.41 39.70
CA ARG A 11 -50.13 -15.31 40.09
C ARG A 11 -49.23 -16.27 39.31
N LEU A 12 -49.68 -17.49 39.06
CA LEU A 12 -48.96 -18.46 38.24
C LEU A 12 -48.82 -18.01 36.79
N ILE A 13 -49.87 -17.45 36.19
CA ILE A 13 -49.83 -16.91 34.82
C ILE A 13 -48.84 -15.74 34.71
N ILE A 14 -48.84 -14.84 35.70
CA ILE A 14 -47.91 -13.70 35.73
C ILE A 14 -46.46 -14.18 35.87
N LEU A 15 -46.20 -15.15 36.77
CA LEU A 15 -44.87 -15.75 36.93
C LEU A 15 -44.40 -16.44 35.65
N PHE A 16 -45.28 -17.15 34.97
CA PHE A 16 -44.97 -17.80 33.70
C PHE A 16 -44.64 -16.79 32.59
N LEU A 17 -45.42 -15.70 32.49
CA LEU A 17 -45.15 -14.61 31.54
C LEU A 17 -43.82 -13.91 31.80
N LEU A 18 -43.50 -13.62 33.07
CA LEU A 18 -42.22 -13.05 33.46
C LEU A 18 -41.05 -13.97 33.13
N ALA A 19 -41.19 -15.27 33.39
CA ALA A 19 -40.18 -16.27 33.04
C ALA A 19 -39.98 -16.37 31.52
N ALA A 20 -41.07 -16.35 30.75
CA ALA A 20 -41.00 -16.40 29.28
C ALA A 20 -40.32 -15.14 28.70
N LEU A 21 -40.66 -13.94 29.19
CA LEU A 21 -40.00 -12.69 28.79
C LEU A 21 -38.51 -12.68 29.15
N SER A 22 -38.16 -13.15 30.35
CA SER A 22 -36.76 -13.29 30.76
C SER A 22 -36.00 -14.27 29.86
N PHE A 23 -36.62 -15.38 29.47
CA PHE A 23 -36.03 -16.37 28.59
C PHE A 23 -35.79 -15.81 27.18
N ILE A 24 -36.76 -15.08 26.61
CA ILE A 24 -36.61 -14.42 25.30
C ILE A 24 -35.49 -13.38 25.34
N GLY A 25 -35.40 -12.58 26.42
CA GLY A 25 -34.34 -11.59 26.60
C GLY A 25 -32.94 -12.24 26.67
N LEU A 26 -32.78 -13.29 27.47
CA LEU A 26 -31.54 -14.06 27.56
C LEU A 26 -31.16 -14.69 26.22
N PHE A 27 -32.13 -15.29 25.53
CA PHE A 27 -31.91 -15.88 24.21
C PHE A 27 -31.44 -14.82 23.20
N PHE A 28 -32.02 -13.63 23.21
CA PHE A 28 -31.62 -12.54 22.33
C PHE A 28 -30.19 -12.04 22.63
N ILE A 29 -29.84 -11.87 23.91
CA ILE A 29 -28.48 -11.46 24.32
C ILE A 29 -27.44 -12.49 23.88
N ILE A 30 -27.69 -13.78 24.11
CA ILE A 30 -26.75 -14.85 23.73
C ILE A 30 -26.56 -14.88 22.21
N ASN A 31 -27.66 -14.81 21.44
CA ASN A 31 -27.56 -14.79 19.98
C ASN A 31 -26.85 -13.53 19.47
N TYR A 32 -27.12 -12.37 20.06
CA TYR A 32 -26.45 -11.12 19.71
C TYR A 32 -24.95 -11.20 19.98
N GLN A 33 -24.54 -11.67 21.17
CA GLN A 33 -23.14 -11.87 21.52
C GLN A 33 -22.45 -12.84 20.56
N LEU A 34 -23.07 -13.99 20.28
CA LEU A 34 -22.51 -15.02 19.42
C LEU A 34 -22.40 -14.58 17.94
N VAL A 35 -23.36 -13.80 17.44
CA VAL A 35 -23.29 -13.18 16.12
C VAL A 35 -22.21 -12.10 16.08
N SER A 36 -22.11 -11.27 17.13
CA SER A 36 -21.10 -10.21 17.23
C SER A 36 -19.68 -10.77 17.28
N GLU A 37 -19.42 -11.80 18.09
CA GLU A 37 -18.12 -12.46 18.19
C GLU A 37 -17.71 -13.11 16.87
N ARG A 38 -18.66 -13.75 16.18
CA ARG A 38 -18.43 -14.31 14.84
C ARG A 38 -18.12 -13.21 13.82
N ALA A 39 -18.80 -12.06 13.91
CA ALA A 39 -18.54 -10.93 13.02
C ALA A 39 -17.15 -10.32 13.28
N VAL A 40 -16.76 -10.13 14.54
CA VAL A 40 -15.42 -9.65 14.92
C VAL A 40 -14.34 -10.64 14.47
N LYS A 41 -14.46 -11.93 14.77
CA LYS A 41 -13.49 -12.94 14.34
C LYS A 41 -13.33 -13.01 12.81
N ARG A 42 -14.41 -12.80 12.05
CA ARG A 42 -14.34 -12.71 10.58
C ARG A 42 -13.70 -11.42 10.10
N ALA A 43 -13.91 -10.31 10.80
CA ALA A 43 -13.25 -9.05 10.48
C ALA A 43 -11.75 -9.16 10.74
N ASP A 44 -11.34 -9.69 11.89
CA ASP A 44 -9.94 -9.89 12.26
C ASP A 44 -9.21 -10.80 11.25
N SER A 45 -9.81 -11.94 10.90
CA SER A 45 -9.18 -12.84 9.90
C SER A 45 -9.06 -12.20 8.52
N ARG A 46 -10.02 -11.36 8.11
CA ARG A 46 -9.92 -10.58 6.88
C ARG A 46 -8.83 -9.51 6.97
N PHE A 47 -8.72 -8.81 8.10
CA PHE A 47 -7.66 -7.84 8.33
C PHE A 47 -6.28 -8.50 8.31
N GLU A 48 -6.12 -9.67 8.93
CA GLU A 48 -4.88 -10.44 8.90
C GLU A 48 -4.50 -10.82 7.46
N LEU A 49 -5.46 -11.30 6.67
CA LEU A 49 -5.23 -11.59 5.24
C LEU A 49 -4.83 -10.34 4.44
N ILE A 50 -5.48 -9.20 4.70
CA ILE A 50 -5.14 -7.93 4.05
C ILE A 50 -3.71 -7.51 4.44
N GLN A 51 -3.37 -7.53 5.73
CA GLN A 51 -2.03 -7.18 6.21
C GLN A 51 -0.98 -8.09 5.60
N LYS A 52 -1.26 -9.40 5.51
CA LYS A 52 -0.36 -10.38 4.91
C LYS A 52 -0.16 -10.11 3.41
N ASN A 53 -1.24 -9.85 2.68
CA ASN A 53 -1.17 -9.53 1.25
C ASN A 53 -0.43 -8.21 0.98
N VAL A 54 -0.66 -7.20 1.80
CA VAL A 54 0.07 -5.91 1.75
C VAL A 54 1.54 -6.12 2.08
N GLY A 55 1.85 -6.94 3.08
CA GLY A 55 3.24 -7.29 3.42
C GLY A 55 3.95 -8.05 2.29
N TYR A 56 3.28 -8.96 1.61
CA TYR A 56 3.85 -9.64 0.43
C TYR A 56 4.09 -8.69 -0.73
N PHE A 57 3.15 -7.77 -0.98
CA PHE A 57 3.30 -6.74 -2.01
C PHE A 57 4.58 -5.91 -1.80
N PHE A 58 4.82 -5.41 -0.59
CA PHE A 58 6.02 -4.65 -0.29
C PHE A 58 7.30 -5.49 -0.42
N LYS A 59 7.31 -6.74 0.07
CA LYS A 59 8.45 -7.66 -0.10
C LYS A 59 8.76 -7.96 -1.57
N ASP A 60 7.76 -8.07 -2.41
CA ASP A 60 7.95 -8.31 -3.85
C ASP A 60 8.56 -7.10 -4.55
N ILE A 61 8.24 -5.87 -4.11
CA ILE A 61 8.92 -4.65 -4.55
C ILE A 61 10.38 -4.66 -4.12
N GLU A 62 10.66 -4.90 -2.84
CA GLU A 62 12.03 -4.94 -2.30
C GLU A 62 12.90 -5.94 -3.06
N ARG A 63 12.41 -7.17 -3.21
CA ARG A 63 13.10 -8.23 -3.96
C ARG A 63 13.34 -7.81 -5.41
N SER A 64 12.33 -7.22 -6.05
CA SER A 64 12.44 -6.79 -7.44
C SER A 64 13.42 -5.64 -7.65
N ALA A 65 13.48 -4.69 -6.71
CA ALA A 65 14.44 -3.60 -6.72
C ALA A 65 15.87 -4.13 -6.57
N LEU A 66 16.09 -5.06 -5.63
CA LEU A 66 17.39 -5.71 -5.45
C LEU A 66 17.83 -6.50 -6.69
N THR A 67 16.95 -7.32 -7.26
CA THR A 67 17.27 -8.06 -8.49
C THR A 67 17.55 -7.12 -9.67
N LEU A 68 16.83 -6.00 -9.76
CA LEU A 68 17.11 -4.99 -10.79
C LEU A 68 18.51 -4.39 -10.57
N LYS A 69 18.85 -3.96 -9.35
CA LYS A 69 20.19 -3.46 -9.01
C LYS A 69 21.29 -4.45 -9.40
N ASP A 70 21.13 -5.71 -9.03
CA ASP A 70 22.12 -6.77 -9.33
C ASP A 70 22.26 -7.00 -10.84
N SER A 71 21.15 -6.91 -11.59
CA SER A 71 21.16 -7.03 -13.05
C SER A 71 21.84 -5.84 -13.71
N LEU A 72 21.58 -4.63 -13.22
CA LEU A 72 22.17 -3.39 -13.74
C LEU A 72 23.69 -3.35 -13.54
N TYR A 73 24.22 -3.97 -12.47
CA TYR A 73 25.67 -4.05 -12.21
C TYR A 73 26.47 -4.71 -13.34
N LEU A 74 25.83 -5.58 -14.13
CA LEU A 74 26.47 -6.29 -15.24
C LEU A 74 26.40 -5.50 -16.57
N LEU A 75 25.57 -4.46 -16.64
CA LEU A 75 25.33 -3.68 -17.85
C LEU A 75 26.25 -2.47 -17.91
N LYS A 76 26.85 -2.23 -19.08
CA LYS A 76 27.76 -1.10 -19.30
C LYS A 76 27.18 -0.03 -20.22
N ASN A 77 26.19 -0.39 -21.03
CA ASN A 77 25.57 0.52 -21.98
C ASN A 77 24.30 1.15 -21.37
N THR A 78 24.19 2.46 -21.43
CA THR A 78 23.01 3.21 -20.99
C THR A 78 21.72 2.76 -21.69
N GLU A 79 21.75 2.40 -22.97
CA GLU A 79 20.57 1.89 -23.67
C GLU A 79 20.11 0.53 -23.12
N GLU A 80 21.06 -0.35 -22.78
CA GLU A 80 20.76 -1.65 -22.17
C GLU A 80 20.20 -1.47 -20.75
N ILE A 81 20.77 -0.55 -19.98
CA ILE A 81 20.27 -0.15 -18.65
C ILE A 81 18.83 0.35 -18.77
N GLN A 82 18.56 1.30 -19.66
CA GLN A 82 17.21 1.84 -19.86
C GLN A 82 16.23 0.74 -20.23
N ARG A 83 16.59 -0.13 -21.17
CA ARG A 83 15.75 -1.25 -21.59
C ARG A 83 15.47 -2.23 -20.45
N ALA A 84 16.47 -2.56 -19.64
CA ALA A 84 16.30 -3.45 -18.49
C ALA A 84 15.33 -2.86 -17.46
N VAL A 85 15.43 -1.56 -17.18
CA VAL A 85 14.49 -0.87 -16.27
C VAL A 85 13.07 -0.84 -16.85
N ILE A 86 12.92 -0.51 -18.13
CA ILE A 86 11.61 -0.49 -18.82
C ILE A 86 10.96 -1.88 -18.76
N LEU A 87 11.68 -2.94 -19.14
CA LEU A 87 11.18 -4.32 -19.07
C LEU A 87 10.74 -4.70 -17.66
N LYS A 88 11.53 -4.32 -16.65
CA LYS A 88 11.19 -4.59 -15.25
C LYS A 88 9.92 -3.86 -14.83
N MET A 89 9.75 -2.60 -15.24
CA MET A 89 8.52 -1.84 -15.01
C MET A 89 7.32 -2.45 -15.75
N GLU A 90 7.47 -2.90 -17.00
CA GLU A 90 6.40 -3.58 -17.76
C GLU A 90 5.92 -4.84 -17.04
N MET A 91 6.83 -5.64 -16.48
CA MET A 91 6.51 -6.83 -15.68
C MET A 91 5.86 -6.50 -14.32
N MET A 92 5.96 -5.26 -13.86
CA MET A 92 5.47 -4.81 -12.55
C MET A 92 4.48 -3.65 -12.73
N PRO A 93 3.21 -3.93 -13.08
CA PRO A 93 2.23 -2.91 -13.45
C PRO A 93 1.92 -1.88 -12.34
N PHE A 94 2.23 -2.23 -11.08
CA PHE A 94 2.06 -1.35 -9.93
C PHE A 94 3.24 -0.39 -9.70
N LEU A 95 4.33 -0.51 -10.46
CA LEU A 95 5.41 0.46 -10.42
C LEU A 95 5.08 1.65 -11.33
N ASP A 96 4.88 2.78 -10.68
CA ASP A 96 4.60 4.05 -11.34
C ASP A 96 5.86 4.74 -11.85
N SER A 97 6.97 4.63 -11.11
CA SER A 97 8.22 5.29 -11.46
C SER A 97 9.44 4.55 -10.91
N VAL A 98 10.56 4.65 -11.62
CA VAL A 98 11.88 4.22 -11.16
C VAL A 98 12.85 5.39 -11.32
N GLY A 99 13.57 5.71 -10.24
CA GLY A 99 14.68 6.65 -10.25
C GLY A 99 16.00 5.91 -10.22
N LEU A 100 16.96 6.32 -11.05
CA LEU A 100 18.28 5.70 -11.13
C LEU A 100 19.36 6.77 -11.16
N VAL A 101 20.34 6.66 -10.27
CA VAL A 101 21.60 7.43 -10.33
C VAL A 101 22.66 6.49 -10.88
N LEU A 102 23.32 6.88 -11.97
CA LEU A 102 24.43 6.12 -12.54
C LEU A 102 25.77 6.52 -11.92
N ASP A 103 26.83 5.77 -12.21
CA ASP A 103 28.19 6.02 -11.71
C ASP A 103 28.75 7.40 -12.11
N ASP A 104 28.26 7.98 -13.21
CA ASP A 104 28.60 9.33 -13.64
C ASP A 104 27.80 10.42 -12.91
N ASN A 105 27.04 10.05 -11.87
CA ASN A 105 26.13 10.87 -11.08
C ASN A 105 24.96 11.48 -11.85
N LYS A 106 24.72 11.06 -13.09
CA LYS A 106 23.53 11.49 -13.84
C LYS A 106 22.31 10.71 -13.40
N TYR A 107 21.19 11.41 -13.35
CA TYR A 107 19.91 10.84 -12.96
C TYR A 107 19.05 10.46 -14.17
N TYR A 108 18.39 9.32 -14.08
CA TYR A 108 17.34 8.85 -14.97
C TYR A 108 16.03 8.68 -14.18
N LEU A 109 14.94 9.17 -14.75
CA LEU A 109 13.58 8.99 -14.26
C LEU A 109 12.76 8.24 -15.30
N PHE A 110 12.34 7.03 -14.95
CA PHE A 110 11.37 6.27 -15.71
C PHE A 110 10.00 6.50 -15.09
N SER A 111 9.03 6.95 -15.88
CA SER A 111 7.67 7.27 -15.39
C SER A 111 6.63 6.63 -16.28
N ARG A 112 5.74 5.84 -15.69
CA ARG A 112 4.55 5.33 -16.36
C ARG A 112 3.53 6.46 -16.48
N ARG A 113 2.98 6.69 -17.66
CA ARG A 113 1.92 7.68 -17.90
C ARG A 113 0.54 7.02 -17.94
N ALA A 114 -0.51 7.83 -18.00
CA ALA A 114 -1.91 7.37 -17.95
C ALA A 114 -2.31 6.41 -19.09
N ASN A 115 -1.53 6.36 -20.17
CA ASN A 115 -1.70 5.44 -21.30
C ASN A 115 -0.78 4.20 -21.20
N ASP A 116 -0.30 3.87 -20.01
CA ASP A 116 0.69 2.82 -19.72
C ASP A 116 2.05 2.98 -20.44
N LYS A 117 2.25 4.06 -21.21
CA LYS A 117 3.55 4.34 -21.82
C LYS A 117 4.55 4.72 -20.74
N ILE A 118 5.69 4.04 -20.72
CA ILE A 118 6.84 4.43 -19.92
C ILE A 118 7.62 5.49 -20.70
N VAL A 119 7.84 6.63 -20.07
CA VAL A 119 8.67 7.71 -20.60
C VAL A 119 9.93 7.84 -19.77
N VAL A 120 11.04 8.14 -20.44
CA VAL A 120 12.34 8.29 -19.82
C VAL A 120 12.72 9.77 -19.82
N TYR A 121 13.11 10.27 -18.66
CA TYR A 121 13.75 11.56 -18.51
C TYR A 121 15.15 11.37 -17.97
N HIS A 122 16.09 12.21 -18.40
CA HIS A 122 17.48 12.08 -18.02
C HIS A 122 18.14 13.44 -17.85
N GLN A 123 19.27 13.44 -17.16
CA GLN A 123 20.16 14.60 -17.05
C GLN A 123 21.28 14.49 -18.08
N GLU A 124 21.49 15.52 -18.88
CA GLU A 124 22.68 15.63 -19.75
C GLU A 124 23.94 15.98 -18.92
N GLN A 125 23.75 16.79 -17.89
CA GLN A 125 24.79 17.23 -16.94
C GLN A 125 24.35 16.96 -15.50
N VAL A 126 25.29 16.62 -14.63
CA VAL A 126 25.03 16.34 -13.20
C VAL A 126 24.35 17.54 -12.56
N ASN A 127 23.24 17.30 -11.83
CA ASN A 127 22.39 18.34 -11.25
C ASN A 127 21.76 19.33 -12.24
N GLY A 128 21.76 19.01 -13.54
CA GLY A 128 21.06 19.75 -14.57
C GLY A 128 19.56 19.47 -14.60
N PRO A 129 18.83 20.09 -15.54
CA PRO A 129 17.43 19.82 -15.75
C PRO A 129 17.20 18.36 -16.17
N LEU A 130 16.01 17.83 -15.88
CA LEU A 130 15.55 16.60 -16.53
C LEU A 130 14.97 16.95 -17.89
N VAL A 131 15.52 16.33 -18.92
CA VAL A 131 15.08 16.44 -20.31
C VAL A 131 14.45 15.13 -20.80
N ASP A 132 13.56 15.21 -21.77
CA ASP A 132 13.07 14.03 -22.49
C ASP A 132 14.07 13.54 -23.55
N GLU A 133 13.73 12.46 -24.26
CA GLU A 133 14.56 11.90 -25.35
C GLU A 133 14.80 12.88 -26.51
N SER A 134 13.97 13.92 -26.65
CA SER A 134 14.12 14.96 -27.68
C SER A 134 14.94 16.16 -27.18
N GLY A 135 15.52 16.08 -25.97
CA GLY A 135 16.29 17.16 -25.34
C GLY A 135 15.42 18.30 -24.78
N ARG A 136 14.09 18.14 -24.71
CA ARG A 136 13.22 19.18 -24.16
C ARG A 136 13.26 19.15 -22.65
N VAL A 137 13.47 20.31 -22.02
CA VAL A 137 13.43 20.47 -20.57
C VAL A 137 12.01 20.22 -20.04
N ILE A 138 11.88 19.21 -19.17
CA ILE A 138 10.62 18.85 -18.50
C ILE A 138 10.63 19.35 -17.06
N PHE A 139 11.76 19.23 -16.37
CA PHE A 139 11.93 19.72 -15.01
C PHE A 139 13.22 20.54 -14.90
N ALA A 140 13.08 21.87 -14.91
CA ALA A 140 14.20 22.80 -14.93
C ALA A 140 15.08 22.69 -13.67
N ASP A 141 14.46 22.68 -12.49
CA ASP A 141 15.15 22.68 -11.20
C ASP A 141 15.15 21.30 -10.54
N PHE A 142 15.59 20.28 -11.27
CA PHE A 142 15.65 18.92 -10.73
C PHE A 142 16.92 18.66 -9.92
N ASN A 143 16.76 18.36 -8.64
CA ASN A 143 17.85 17.90 -7.78
C ASN A 143 17.49 16.53 -7.16
N PRO A 144 18.21 15.45 -7.49
CA PRO A 144 17.97 14.11 -6.93
C PRO A 144 18.14 14.07 -5.40
N SER A 145 19.17 14.72 -4.87
CA SER A 145 19.54 14.68 -3.43
C SER A 145 18.58 15.44 -2.51
N LYS A 146 17.67 16.24 -3.07
CA LYS A 146 16.62 16.94 -2.31
C LYS A 146 15.28 16.22 -2.35
N ARG A 147 15.24 14.99 -2.89
CA ARG A 147 13.99 14.25 -3.04
C ARG A 147 13.67 13.45 -1.79
N PRO A 148 12.38 13.23 -1.48
CA PRO A 148 11.98 12.39 -0.35
C PRO A 148 12.56 10.97 -0.36
N TRP A 149 13.00 10.48 -1.52
CA TRP A 149 13.57 9.14 -1.72
C TRP A 149 15.10 9.12 -1.83
N SER A 150 15.78 10.24 -1.57
CA SER A 150 17.21 10.39 -1.87
C SER A 150 18.15 9.83 -0.81
N VAL A 151 17.64 9.56 0.39
CA VAL A 151 18.42 9.01 1.50
C VAL A 151 17.58 7.92 2.14
N ALA A 152 18.20 6.81 2.51
CA ALA A 152 17.51 5.82 3.32
C ALA A 152 17.14 6.44 4.68
N SER A 153 15.92 6.22 5.15
CA SER A 153 15.39 6.92 6.32
C SER A 153 16.15 6.62 7.62
N ASP A 154 16.86 5.49 7.69
CA ASP A 154 17.34 4.89 8.94
C ASP A 154 18.84 4.49 8.91
N ASP A 155 19.70 5.20 8.16
CA ASP A 155 21.13 4.86 7.94
C ASP A 155 21.38 3.45 7.34
N SER A 156 20.32 2.74 6.96
CA SER A 156 20.38 1.44 6.30
C SER A 156 20.71 1.58 4.82
N ASN A 157 21.28 0.53 4.22
CA ASN A 157 21.53 0.50 2.77
C ASN A 157 20.25 0.45 1.94
N ASN A 158 19.09 0.22 2.57
CA ASN A 158 17.79 0.26 1.89
C ASN A 158 16.66 0.54 2.87
N SER A 159 15.62 1.24 2.43
CA SER A 159 14.47 1.56 3.29
C SER A 159 13.24 1.97 2.51
N TRP A 160 12.09 1.84 3.17
CA TRP A 160 10.84 2.44 2.73
C TRP A 160 10.77 3.89 3.20
N ASN A 161 10.49 4.79 2.26
CA ASN A 161 10.29 6.19 2.58
C ASN A 161 8.85 6.44 3.06
N PRO A 162 8.63 7.37 4.00
CA PRO A 162 7.29 7.83 4.36
C PRO A 162 6.50 8.32 3.14
N ALA A 163 5.18 8.27 3.19
CA ALA A 163 4.37 8.73 2.07
C ALA A 163 4.57 10.23 1.79
N TYR A 164 4.85 10.61 0.54
CA TYR A 164 5.09 11.99 0.11
C TYR A 164 4.26 12.34 -1.13
N ASN A 165 4.25 13.62 -1.51
CA ASN A 165 3.60 14.06 -2.74
C ASN A 165 4.43 13.62 -3.95
N CYS A 166 3.85 12.85 -4.86
CA CYS A 166 4.54 12.40 -6.06
C CYS A 166 5.09 13.58 -6.85
N PHE A 167 6.37 13.52 -7.22
CA PHE A 167 7.06 14.60 -7.89
C PHE A 167 6.55 14.86 -9.32
N ASP A 168 6.37 13.80 -10.10
CA ASP A 168 5.99 13.86 -11.51
C ASP A 168 4.47 13.71 -11.72
N ARG A 169 3.70 13.66 -10.61
CA ARG A 169 2.24 13.44 -10.58
C ARG A 169 1.56 14.31 -9.51
N PRO A 170 1.21 15.56 -9.86
CA PRO A 170 0.53 16.48 -8.95
C PRO A 170 -0.76 15.88 -8.35
N GLY A 171 -0.98 16.09 -7.05
CA GLY A 171 -2.17 15.62 -6.33
C GLY A 171 -2.18 14.14 -5.96
N LYS A 172 -1.12 13.38 -6.26
CA LYS A 172 -0.97 11.97 -5.86
C LYS A 172 0.02 11.81 -4.72
N LYS A 173 -0.22 10.76 -3.90
CA LYS A 173 0.71 10.31 -2.86
C LYS A 173 1.53 9.14 -3.37
N CYS A 174 2.82 9.16 -3.08
CA CYS A 174 3.79 8.15 -3.47
C CYS A 174 4.42 7.55 -2.22
N ILE A 175 4.78 6.27 -2.34
CA ILE A 175 5.61 5.54 -1.41
C ILE A 175 6.73 4.94 -2.26
N SER A 176 7.97 5.00 -1.80
CA SER A 176 9.12 4.47 -2.53
C SER A 176 10.03 3.66 -1.63
N PHE A 177 10.67 2.67 -2.23
CA PHE A 177 11.77 1.93 -1.65
C PHE A 177 13.08 2.42 -2.27
N THR A 178 14.04 2.79 -1.41
CA THR A 178 15.37 3.28 -1.82
C THR A 178 16.42 2.23 -1.50
N LEU A 179 17.44 2.13 -2.36
CA LEU A 179 18.60 1.22 -2.30
C LEU A 179 19.93 1.99 -2.28
#